data_AF-A0A7Z0BVB3-F1
#
_entry.id   AF-A0A7Z0BVB3-F1
#
_cell.length_a   1.000
_cell.length_b   1.000
_cell.length_c   1.000
_cell.angle_alpha   90.00
_cell.angle_beta   90.00
_cell.angle_gamma   90.00
#
_symmetry.space_group_name_H-M   'P 1'
#
loop_
_entity.id
_entity.type
_entity.pdbx_description
1 polymer ?
#
loop_
_entity_poly.entity_id
_entity_poly.type
_entity_poly.pdbx_seq_one_letter_code
_entity_poly.pdbx_strand_id
1 'polypeptide(L)'
;MSRARRQSVSEQFDLFLPYLADLPLRDQREMMERPFFSLAKSKRVKPIDYTSPDGKLWVHVSANPDYGMATIWDADILIYCASQLADMARRGVNDVPRKLHIMPYDLLRAIGRPTTGRAYELLGQALDRLVSTTIKTNIRAENRREATFSWLDGWTQLVDEKTERSRGMTLELSNWFWEGVMMQGGVLSIDRAYFDITGGRERWLYRVARKHAGGAGEGGFAISMPVLFEKSGAEGQYRRFKFEMLKLAEKNALPGYALAVETAQRDGEPMLRMTRVDGKDGAEESLPKVVQAVKTAKEGEGGEDKTAPVSPGKRAAGKYSEAKHIAPEPAKPEPVADQAEVSKLLRLAVAGLSDKATRGFMTDETIEHLREKCPGWDLYALHADFERWVDADAARLPANWQKAFIGWVKRHHEKHKHELRG
;
A
#
# COMPACT_ATOMS: atom_id res chain seq x y z
N MET A 1 31.52 11.11 -36.48
CA MET A 1 30.72 9.89 -36.31
C MET A 1 30.99 9.32 -34.92
N SER A 2 30.14 9.63 -33.94
CA SER A 2 30.29 9.21 -32.54
C SER A 2 29.59 7.85 -32.35
N ARG A 3 30.32 6.87 -31.81
CA ARG A 3 29.89 5.48 -31.68
C ARG A 3 29.06 5.34 -30.40
N ALA A 4 27.76 5.06 -30.55
CA ALA A 4 26.86 4.87 -29.41
C ALA A 4 27.29 3.65 -28.55
N ARG A 5 27.35 3.87 -27.25
CA ARG A 5 27.74 2.89 -26.22
C ARG A 5 26.61 1.86 -26.07
N ARG A 6 26.83 0.61 -26.52
CA ARG A 6 25.92 -0.51 -26.23
C ARG A 6 25.90 -0.76 -24.72
N GLN A 7 24.76 -0.50 -24.09
CA GLN A 7 24.49 -0.99 -22.73
C GLN A 7 24.26 -2.49 -22.81
N SER A 8 25.05 -3.26 -22.06
CA SER A 8 24.83 -4.69 -21.87
C SER A 8 23.61 -4.86 -20.95
N VAL A 9 22.46 -5.14 -21.53
CA VAL A 9 21.31 -5.68 -20.80
C VAL A 9 21.74 -7.06 -20.30
N SER A 10 21.79 -7.26 -18.98
CA SER A 10 21.93 -8.59 -18.40
C SER A 10 20.62 -9.35 -18.64
N GLU A 11 20.48 -9.91 -19.84
CA GLU A 11 19.46 -10.90 -20.20
C GLU A 11 19.77 -12.23 -19.51
N GLN A 12 19.72 -12.26 -18.17
CA GLN A 12 19.46 -13.51 -17.50
C GLN A 12 17.93 -13.68 -17.49
N PHE A 13 17.44 -14.34 -18.53
CA PHE A 13 16.05 -14.73 -18.69
C PHE A 13 15.59 -15.48 -17.42
N ASP A 14 14.70 -14.85 -16.66
CA ASP A 14 13.89 -15.51 -15.63
C ASP A 14 12.91 -16.46 -16.33
N LEU A 15 13.34 -17.69 -16.59
CA LEU A 15 12.55 -18.74 -17.24
C LEU A 15 11.27 -19.15 -16.46
N PHE A 16 11.00 -18.56 -15.29
CA PHE A 16 9.89 -18.92 -14.40
C PHE A 16 8.97 -17.75 -13.97
N LEU A 17 9.13 -16.53 -14.53
CA LEU A 17 8.28 -15.37 -14.21
C LEU A 17 7.35 -14.82 -15.34
N PRO A 18 6.78 -15.61 -16.28
CA PRO A 18 5.81 -15.07 -17.25
C PRO A 18 4.60 -14.37 -16.62
N TYR A 19 4.19 -14.82 -15.42
CA TYR A 19 2.92 -14.42 -14.82
C TYR A 19 2.84 -12.93 -14.38
N LEU A 20 3.97 -12.28 -14.07
CA LEU A 20 3.97 -10.88 -13.62
C LEU A 20 4.10 -9.87 -14.76
N ALA A 21 4.66 -10.29 -15.90
CA ALA A 21 4.70 -9.45 -17.10
C ALA A 21 3.28 -9.24 -17.64
N ASP A 22 2.44 -10.27 -17.56
CA ASP A 22 1.08 -10.28 -18.11
C ASP A 22 -0.02 -9.89 -17.11
N LEU A 23 0.31 -9.62 -15.84
CA LEU A 23 -0.69 -9.24 -14.84
C LEU A 23 -1.33 -7.88 -15.23
N PRO A 24 -2.63 -7.82 -15.55
CA PRO A 24 -3.27 -6.57 -15.92
C PRO A 24 -3.36 -5.66 -14.69
N LEU A 25 -2.67 -4.52 -14.74
CA LEU A 25 -2.60 -3.59 -13.61
C LEU A 25 -3.93 -2.87 -13.44
N ARG A 26 -4.43 -2.85 -12.20
CA ARG A 26 -5.76 -2.35 -11.84
C ARG A 26 -5.68 -1.50 -10.59
N ASP A 27 -6.29 -0.34 -10.64
CA ASP A 27 -6.38 0.59 -9.52
C ASP A 27 -7.84 0.77 -9.10
N GLN A 28 -8.03 1.06 -7.81
CA GLN A 28 -9.35 1.23 -7.23
C GLN A 28 -9.95 2.57 -7.67
N ARG A 29 -11.15 2.52 -8.24
CA ARG A 29 -11.82 3.66 -8.90
C ARG A 29 -12.06 4.87 -7.98
N GLU A 30 -12.22 4.64 -6.68
CA GLU A 30 -12.46 5.72 -5.71
C GLU A 30 -11.20 6.49 -5.37
N MET A 31 -10.05 5.80 -5.32
CA MET A 31 -8.77 6.43 -5.07
C MET A 31 -8.31 7.34 -6.23
N MET A 32 -8.90 7.19 -7.42
CA MET A 32 -8.49 7.93 -8.61
C MET A 32 -8.91 9.40 -8.66
N GLU A 33 -9.97 9.81 -7.95
CA GLU A 33 -10.48 11.19 -8.03
C GLU A 33 -10.48 11.96 -6.71
N ARG A 34 -10.37 11.26 -5.58
CA ARG A 34 -10.47 11.87 -4.25
C ARG A 34 -9.09 11.96 -3.62
N PRO A 35 -8.83 12.99 -2.81
CA PRO A 35 -7.50 13.25 -2.30
C PRO A 35 -7.22 12.36 -1.08
N PHE A 36 -6.85 11.12 -1.35
CA PHE A 36 -6.48 10.14 -0.32
C PHE A 36 -4.99 10.14 0.01
N PHE A 37 -4.17 10.74 -0.86
CA PHE A 37 -2.72 10.65 -0.82
C PHE A 37 -2.09 12.04 -0.90
N SER A 38 -0.94 12.20 -0.24
CA SER A 38 -0.09 13.35 -0.45
C SER A 38 0.52 13.33 -1.87
N LEU A 39 0.44 14.46 -2.57
CA LEU A 39 1.05 14.64 -3.90
C LEU A 39 2.53 15.04 -3.84
N ALA A 40 3.06 15.33 -2.65
CA ALA A 40 4.44 15.71 -2.43
C ALA A 40 5.28 14.51 -1.94
N LYS A 41 6.56 14.47 -2.32
CA LYS A 41 7.52 13.45 -1.81
C LYS A 41 7.96 13.75 -0.37
N SER A 42 7.80 15.00 0.07
CA SER A 42 8.12 15.41 1.44
C SER A 42 7.08 14.88 2.42
N LYS A 43 7.54 14.60 3.65
CA LYS A 43 6.68 14.21 4.76
C LYS A 43 5.59 15.26 5.00
N ARG A 44 4.34 14.87 4.80
CA ARG A 44 3.16 15.70 5.08
C ARG A 44 2.53 15.23 6.39
N VAL A 45 2.42 16.14 7.36
CA VAL A 45 1.70 15.91 8.62
C VAL A 45 0.35 16.64 8.63
N LYS A 46 0.24 17.72 7.85
CA LYS A 46 -1.01 18.47 7.72
C LYS A 46 -2.10 17.59 7.09
N PRO A 47 -3.28 17.45 7.72
CA PRO A 47 -4.38 16.67 7.17
C PRO A 47 -4.82 17.11 5.77
N ILE A 48 -5.51 16.21 5.07
CA ILE A 48 -6.29 16.54 3.88
C ILE A 48 -7.76 16.53 4.30
N ASP A 49 -8.43 17.66 4.07
CA ASP A 49 -9.87 17.78 4.20
C ASP A 49 -10.45 18.05 2.81
N TYR A 50 -11.43 17.24 2.42
CA TYR A 50 -12.10 17.39 1.15
C TYR A 50 -13.59 17.18 1.33
N THR A 51 -14.37 18.09 0.75
CA THR A 51 -15.82 17.97 0.62
C THR A 51 -16.16 18.09 -0.86
N SER A 52 -17.01 17.19 -1.36
CA SER A 52 -17.49 17.24 -2.73
C SER A 52 -18.28 18.54 -2.97
N PRO A 53 -18.30 19.10 -4.19
CA PRO A 53 -19.09 20.30 -4.49
C PRO A 53 -20.58 20.18 -4.12
N ASP A 54 -21.13 18.96 -4.15
CA ASP A 54 -22.51 18.66 -3.76
C ASP A 54 -22.74 18.60 -2.24
N GLY A 55 -21.68 18.71 -1.42
CA GLY A 55 -21.73 18.59 0.05
C GLY A 55 -22.03 17.18 0.58
N LYS A 56 -22.37 16.22 -0.29
CA LYS A 56 -22.81 14.87 0.10
C LYS A 56 -21.68 13.94 0.53
N LEU A 57 -20.47 14.14 0.02
CA LEU A 57 -19.33 13.26 0.27
C LEU A 57 -18.18 14.06 0.87
N TRP A 58 -17.51 13.50 1.87
CA TRP A 58 -16.33 14.09 2.47
C TRP A 58 -15.26 13.04 2.75
N VAL A 59 -14.00 13.49 2.76
CA VAL A 59 -12.83 12.69 3.05
C VAL A 59 -11.92 13.51 3.96
N HIS A 60 -11.54 12.92 5.09
CA HIS A 60 -10.54 13.42 6.01
C HIS A 60 -9.39 12.41 6.08
N VAL A 61 -8.18 12.84 5.76
CA VAL A 61 -6.98 12.01 5.84
C VAL A 61 -6.03 12.63 6.85
N SER A 62 -5.72 11.88 7.91
CA SER A 62 -4.76 12.28 8.93
C SER A 62 -3.47 11.46 8.84
N ALA A 63 -2.37 12.14 9.11
CA ALA A 63 -1.03 11.57 9.07
C ALA A 63 -0.58 11.12 10.45
N ASN A 64 0.27 10.10 10.50
CA ASN A 64 1.04 9.82 11.70
C ASN A 64 2.21 10.83 11.82
N PRO A 65 2.49 11.38 13.01
CA PRO A 65 3.59 12.33 13.20
C PRO A 65 4.99 11.78 12.87
N ASP A 66 5.24 10.49 13.04
CA ASP A 66 6.55 9.86 12.83
C ASP A 66 6.78 9.46 11.37
N TYR A 67 5.79 8.83 10.75
CA TYR A 67 5.89 8.32 9.37
C TYR A 67 5.40 9.32 8.30
N GLY A 68 4.48 10.21 8.67
CA GLY A 68 3.76 11.09 7.74
C GLY A 68 2.58 10.40 7.04
N MET A 69 1.95 11.13 6.13
CA MET A 69 0.85 10.65 5.30
C MET A 69 1.34 9.79 4.13
N ALA A 70 0.57 8.76 3.77
CA ALA A 70 0.75 8.01 2.55
C ALA A 70 0.76 8.92 1.32
N THR A 71 1.76 8.72 0.48
CA THR A 71 1.99 9.51 -0.73
C THR A 71 1.42 8.82 -1.96
N ILE A 72 1.29 9.54 -3.06
CA ILE A 72 0.78 8.96 -4.30
C ILE A 72 1.69 7.84 -4.86
N TRP A 73 2.98 7.83 -4.51
CA TRP A 73 3.86 6.72 -4.86
C TRP A 73 3.55 5.49 -4.00
N ASP A 74 3.09 5.65 -2.76
CA ASP A 74 2.72 4.49 -1.93
C ASP A 74 1.47 3.79 -2.49
N ALA A 75 0.62 4.53 -3.22
CA ALA A 75 -0.52 3.95 -3.93
C ALA A 75 -0.11 2.92 -4.99
N ASP A 76 1.11 2.97 -5.53
CA ASP A 76 1.62 1.94 -6.47
C ASP A 76 1.53 0.53 -5.88
N ILE A 77 1.79 0.40 -4.57
CA ILE A 77 1.70 -0.87 -3.84
C ILE A 77 0.25 -1.36 -3.81
N LEU A 78 -0.70 -0.44 -3.61
CA LEU A 78 -2.13 -0.75 -3.61
C LEU A 78 -2.62 -1.14 -5.01
N ILE A 79 -2.09 -0.52 -6.07
CA ILE A 79 -2.36 -0.94 -7.46
C ILE A 79 -1.93 -2.40 -7.66
N TYR A 80 -0.73 -2.76 -7.20
CA TYR A 80 -0.26 -4.15 -7.26
C TYR A 80 -1.18 -5.10 -6.47
N CYS A 81 -1.55 -4.75 -5.24
CA CYS A 81 -2.47 -5.55 -4.43
C CYS A 81 -3.84 -5.72 -5.08
N ALA A 82 -4.44 -4.63 -5.59
CA ALA A 82 -5.73 -4.68 -6.29
C ALA A 82 -5.66 -5.53 -7.56
N SER A 83 -4.53 -5.50 -8.26
CA SER A 83 -4.30 -6.33 -9.45
C SER A 83 -4.28 -7.82 -9.11
N GLN A 84 -3.57 -8.20 -8.04
CA GLN A 84 -3.54 -9.58 -7.54
C GLN A 84 -4.91 -10.07 -7.10
N LEU A 85 -5.64 -9.27 -6.32
CA LEU A 85 -6.99 -9.59 -5.88
C LEU A 85 -7.96 -9.76 -7.07
N ALA A 86 -7.92 -8.84 -8.03
CA ALA A 86 -8.78 -8.88 -9.21
C ALA A 86 -8.43 -10.06 -10.14
N ASP A 87 -7.17 -10.50 -10.17
CA ASP A 87 -6.77 -11.69 -10.90
C ASP A 87 -7.24 -12.98 -10.23
N MET A 88 -7.11 -13.09 -8.90
CA MET A 88 -7.68 -14.21 -8.13
C MET A 88 -9.20 -14.33 -8.34
N ALA A 89 -9.92 -13.20 -8.28
CA ALA A 89 -11.35 -13.18 -8.55
C ALA A 89 -11.67 -13.60 -9.99
N ARG A 90 -10.89 -13.16 -10.99
CA ARG A 90 -11.06 -13.54 -12.40
C ARG A 90 -10.84 -15.04 -12.63
N ARG A 91 -9.90 -15.65 -11.90
CA ARG A 91 -9.64 -17.09 -11.92
C ARG A 91 -10.73 -17.93 -11.25
N GLY A 92 -11.72 -17.29 -10.62
CA GLY A 92 -12.82 -17.98 -9.94
C GLY A 92 -12.43 -18.52 -8.56
N VAL A 93 -11.46 -17.91 -7.88
CA VAL A 93 -11.20 -18.21 -6.47
C VAL A 93 -12.42 -17.73 -5.66
N ASN A 94 -13.14 -18.66 -5.03
CA ASN A 94 -14.40 -18.37 -4.32
C ASN A 94 -14.21 -17.37 -3.16
N ASP A 95 -13.17 -17.58 -2.34
CA ASP A 95 -12.84 -16.74 -1.20
C ASP A 95 -11.50 -16.02 -1.42
N VAL A 96 -11.56 -14.82 -1.99
CA VAL A 96 -10.35 -14.01 -2.22
C VAL A 96 -9.83 -13.48 -0.89
N PRO A 97 -8.60 -13.85 -0.47
CA PRO A 97 -8.10 -13.50 0.85
C PRO A 97 -7.77 -12.01 0.95
N ARG A 98 -7.97 -11.45 2.15
CA ARG A 98 -7.49 -10.11 2.52
C ARG A 98 -5.99 -10.07 2.82
N LYS A 99 -5.42 -11.22 3.15
CA LYS A 99 -4.01 -11.41 3.47
C LYS A 99 -3.30 -11.90 2.23
N LEU A 100 -2.41 -11.09 1.69
CA LEU A 100 -1.64 -11.40 0.49
C LEU A 100 -0.21 -11.79 0.88
N HIS A 101 0.20 -13.00 0.48
CA HIS A 101 1.58 -13.45 0.56
C HIS A 101 2.26 -13.18 -0.78
N ILE A 102 3.29 -12.33 -0.78
CA ILE A 102 3.95 -11.86 -1.99
C ILE A 102 5.46 -11.81 -1.81
N MET A 103 6.20 -11.86 -2.92
CA MET A 103 7.63 -11.62 -2.92
C MET A 103 7.89 -10.12 -3.12
N PRO A 104 8.68 -9.46 -2.25
CA PRO A 104 9.04 -8.05 -2.43
C PRO A 104 9.70 -7.75 -3.79
N TYR A 105 10.53 -8.66 -4.30
CA TYR A 105 11.16 -8.55 -5.63
C TYR A 105 10.11 -8.42 -6.75
N ASP A 106 9.10 -9.30 -6.73
CA ASP A 106 8.02 -9.35 -7.71
C ASP A 106 7.17 -8.06 -7.67
N LEU A 107 6.85 -7.60 -6.47
CA LEU A 107 6.13 -6.34 -6.28
C LEU A 107 6.91 -5.17 -6.87
N LEU A 108 8.19 -5.02 -6.53
CA LEU A 108 9.02 -3.90 -7.00
C LEU A 108 9.13 -3.90 -8.51
N ARG A 109 9.35 -5.09 -9.11
CA ARG A 109 9.43 -5.24 -10.57
C ARG A 109 8.11 -4.93 -11.25
N ALA A 110 6.98 -5.37 -10.68
CA ALA A 110 5.66 -5.12 -11.25
C ALA A 110 5.31 -3.62 -11.31
N ILE A 111 5.70 -2.86 -10.28
CA ILE A 111 5.46 -1.40 -10.20
C ILE A 111 6.60 -0.56 -10.80
N GLY A 112 7.52 -1.17 -11.56
CA GLY A 112 8.60 -0.46 -12.26
C GLY A 112 9.67 0.15 -11.35
N ARG A 113 9.83 -0.34 -10.11
CA ARG A 113 10.86 0.13 -9.18
C ARG A 113 12.15 -0.71 -9.30
N PRO A 114 13.32 -0.09 -9.05
CA PRO A 114 14.57 -0.82 -9.00
C PRO A 114 14.56 -1.83 -7.83
N THR A 115 15.27 -2.94 -7.99
CA THR A 115 15.39 -3.99 -6.96
C THR A 115 16.72 -3.88 -6.21
N THR A 116 17.03 -2.68 -5.71
CA THR A 116 18.25 -2.39 -4.92
C THR A 116 17.95 -2.41 -3.42
N GLY A 117 18.97 -2.55 -2.56
CA GLY A 117 18.80 -2.54 -1.09
C GLY A 117 17.98 -1.33 -0.59
N ARG A 118 18.34 -0.12 -1.07
CA ARG A 118 17.59 1.11 -0.79
C ARG A 118 16.12 1.05 -1.21
N ALA A 119 15.80 0.34 -2.30
CA ALA A 119 14.40 0.22 -2.73
C ALA A 119 13.58 -0.65 -1.78
N TYR A 120 14.18 -1.67 -1.16
CA TYR A 120 13.54 -2.47 -0.11
C TYR A 120 13.34 -1.67 1.18
N GLU A 121 14.30 -0.82 1.57
CA GLU A 121 14.13 0.12 2.69
C GLU A 121 12.97 1.10 2.43
N LEU A 122 12.93 1.68 1.23
CA LEU A 122 11.85 2.59 0.81
C LEU A 122 10.49 1.88 0.73
N LEU A 123 10.46 0.59 0.40
CA LEU A 123 9.26 -0.23 0.44
C LEU A 123 8.75 -0.37 1.88
N GLY A 124 9.61 -0.69 2.85
CA GLY A 124 9.25 -0.73 4.27
C GLY A 124 8.64 0.59 4.74
N GLN A 125 9.31 1.71 4.45
CA GLN A 125 8.80 3.05 4.80
C GLN A 125 7.46 3.38 4.13
N ALA A 126 7.22 2.91 2.89
CA ALA A 126 5.95 3.07 2.21
C ALA A 126 4.83 2.26 2.89
N LEU A 127 5.12 1.03 3.32
CA LEU A 127 4.19 0.18 4.04
C LEU A 127 3.85 0.78 5.42
N ASP A 128 4.83 1.32 6.13
CA ASP A 128 4.59 2.00 7.41
C ASP A 128 3.69 3.22 7.25
N ARG A 129 3.87 4.02 6.17
CA ARG A 129 2.95 5.11 5.84
C ARG A 129 1.54 4.61 5.50
N LEU A 130 1.41 3.50 4.77
CA LEU A 130 0.11 2.93 4.40
C LEU A 130 -0.66 2.36 5.60
N VAL A 131 0.03 1.77 6.57
CA VAL A 131 -0.56 1.30 7.84
C VAL A 131 -0.92 2.48 8.75
N SER A 132 -0.06 3.49 8.82
CA SER A 132 -0.19 4.57 9.81
C SER A 132 -1.11 5.72 9.37
N THR A 133 -1.45 5.82 8.08
CA THR A 133 -2.38 6.85 7.58
C THR A 133 -3.82 6.48 7.93
N THR A 134 -4.52 7.36 8.64
CA THR A 134 -5.91 7.17 9.02
C THR A 134 -6.83 7.98 8.11
N ILE A 135 -7.86 7.33 7.57
CA ILE A 135 -8.84 7.92 6.68
C ILE A 135 -10.20 7.82 7.32
N LYS A 136 -10.93 8.94 7.34
CA LYS A 136 -12.34 9.02 7.70
C LYS A 136 -13.13 9.52 6.50
N THR A 137 -14.20 8.82 6.15
CA THR A 137 -15.05 9.20 5.02
C THR A 137 -16.46 8.66 5.17
N ASN A 138 -17.42 9.27 4.49
CA ASN A 138 -18.76 8.73 4.31
C ASN A 138 -18.95 8.00 2.98
N ILE A 139 -17.89 7.81 2.19
CA ILE A 139 -17.95 7.02 0.95
C ILE A 139 -18.30 5.57 1.31
N ARG A 140 -19.35 5.02 0.66
CA ARG A 140 -19.94 3.70 0.92
C ARG A 140 -20.50 3.52 2.33
N ALA A 141 -20.79 4.62 3.02
CA ALA A 141 -21.42 4.59 4.33
C ALA A 141 -22.96 4.70 4.20
N GLU A 142 -23.59 3.80 3.43
CA GLU A 142 -25.06 3.84 3.23
C GLU A 142 -25.82 3.51 4.52
N ASN A 143 -25.32 2.52 5.30
CA ASN A 143 -25.92 2.08 6.57
C ASN A 143 -25.09 2.47 7.82
N ARG A 144 -23.93 3.13 7.65
CA ARG A 144 -23.05 3.60 8.73
C ARG A 144 -22.99 5.13 8.70
N ARG A 145 -22.74 5.78 9.84
CA ARG A 145 -22.55 7.24 9.88
C ARG A 145 -21.24 7.66 9.18
N GLU A 146 -20.19 6.86 9.30
CA GLU A 146 -18.87 7.08 8.71
C GLU A 146 -18.05 5.78 8.68
N ALA A 147 -17.06 5.70 7.80
CA ALA A 147 -16.05 4.66 7.74
C ALA A 147 -14.69 5.24 8.16
N THR A 148 -14.01 4.58 9.09
CA THR A 148 -12.63 4.89 9.49
C THR A 148 -11.74 3.69 9.18
N PHE A 149 -10.64 3.90 8.46
CA PHE A 149 -9.72 2.82 8.08
C PHE A 149 -8.30 3.34 7.79
N SER A 150 -7.33 2.42 7.77
CA SER A 150 -6.01 2.57 7.14
C SER A 150 -5.96 1.77 5.84
N TRP A 151 -4.98 2.00 4.97
CA TRP A 151 -4.88 1.22 3.72
C TRP A 151 -4.51 -0.24 3.97
N LEU A 152 -3.62 -0.45 4.94
CA LEU A 152 -3.19 -1.75 5.41
C LEU A 152 -3.50 -1.85 6.90
N ASP A 153 -4.01 -3.01 7.32
CA ASP A 153 -4.20 -3.32 8.74
C ASP A 153 -2.86 -3.72 9.38
N GLY A 154 -1.94 -4.29 8.58
CA GLY A 154 -0.60 -4.66 9.00
C GLY A 154 0.24 -5.25 7.87
N TRP A 155 1.53 -5.42 8.12
CA TRP A 155 2.43 -6.15 7.24
C TRP A 155 3.50 -6.88 8.05
N THR A 156 3.98 -8.01 7.51
CA THR A 156 5.09 -8.77 8.09
C THR A 156 6.07 -9.19 7.00
N GLN A 157 7.34 -9.26 7.35
CA GLN A 157 8.40 -9.65 6.42
C GLN A 157 9.11 -10.88 6.97
N LEU A 158 9.26 -11.89 6.11
CA LEU A 158 10.06 -13.06 6.39
C LEU A 158 11.47 -12.76 5.89
N VAL A 159 12.40 -12.53 6.83
CA VAL A 159 13.80 -12.28 6.55
C VAL A 159 14.60 -13.54 6.88
N ASP A 160 15.52 -13.91 5.99
CA ASP A 160 16.48 -14.97 6.25
C ASP A 160 17.56 -14.48 7.22
N GLU A 161 17.63 -15.06 8.42
CA GLU A 161 18.56 -14.63 9.49
C GLU A 161 20.04 -14.69 9.08
N LYS A 162 20.40 -15.48 8.05
CA LYS A 162 21.80 -15.61 7.61
C LYS A 162 22.20 -14.67 6.47
N THR A 163 21.24 -14.23 5.66
CA THR A 163 21.52 -13.45 4.44
C THR A 163 20.84 -12.09 4.43
N GLU A 164 20.00 -11.81 5.43
CA GLU A 164 19.10 -10.65 5.52
C GLU A 164 18.20 -10.47 4.29
N ARG A 165 18.11 -11.49 3.42
CA ARG A 165 17.25 -11.45 2.24
C ARG A 165 15.82 -11.72 2.62
N SER A 166 14.90 -10.95 2.05
CA SER A 166 13.47 -11.19 2.20
C SER A 166 13.08 -12.47 1.46
N ARG A 167 12.63 -13.49 2.20
CA ARG A 167 12.05 -14.73 1.65
C ARG A 167 10.59 -14.59 1.28
N GLY A 168 9.94 -13.51 1.71
CA GLY A 168 8.54 -13.22 1.42
C GLY A 168 8.02 -12.11 2.32
N MET A 169 6.87 -11.57 1.97
CA MET A 169 6.18 -10.55 2.72
C MET A 169 4.70 -10.85 2.74
N THR A 170 4.07 -10.52 3.84
CA THR A 170 2.62 -10.66 3.99
C THR A 170 2.01 -9.29 4.22
N LEU A 171 1.03 -8.95 3.40
CA LEU A 171 0.28 -7.70 3.51
C LEU A 171 -1.15 -8.01 3.96
N GLU A 172 -1.61 -7.35 5.01
CA GLU A 172 -2.98 -7.44 5.49
C GLU A 172 -3.74 -6.21 5.02
N LEU A 173 -4.59 -6.39 4.01
CA LEU A 173 -5.37 -5.30 3.43
C LEU A 173 -6.55 -4.96 4.33
N SER A 174 -6.88 -3.67 4.43
CA SER A 174 -8.05 -3.24 5.19
C SER A 174 -9.36 -3.67 4.55
N ASN A 175 -10.40 -3.77 5.38
CA ASN A 175 -11.72 -4.21 4.92
C ASN A 175 -12.27 -3.30 3.82
N TRP A 176 -12.14 -1.98 4.02
CA TRP A 176 -12.66 -0.97 3.11
C TRP A 176 -11.99 -1.05 1.72
N PHE A 177 -10.67 -1.27 1.70
CA PHE A 177 -9.93 -1.42 0.44
C PHE A 177 -10.32 -2.71 -0.28
N TRP A 178 -10.34 -3.84 0.44
CA TRP A 178 -10.71 -5.15 -0.13
C TRP A 178 -12.14 -5.15 -0.70
N GLU A 179 -13.13 -4.69 0.06
CA GLU A 179 -14.51 -4.53 -0.42
C GLU A 179 -14.54 -3.67 -1.69
N GLY A 180 -13.76 -2.59 -1.66
CA GLY A 180 -13.58 -1.68 -2.76
C GLY A 180 -13.08 -2.27 -4.07
N VAL A 181 -12.21 -3.26 -3.98
CA VAL A 181 -11.67 -3.97 -5.14
C VAL A 181 -12.62 -5.07 -5.61
N MET A 182 -13.29 -5.75 -4.67
CA MET A 182 -14.23 -6.84 -4.97
C MET A 182 -15.57 -6.36 -5.53
N MET A 183 -15.95 -5.10 -5.31
CA MET A 183 -17.18 -4.54 -5.87
C MET A 183 -17.18 -4.53 -7.41
N GLN A 184 -18.36 -4.77 -7.99
CA GLN A 184 -18.55 -4.72 -9.44
C GLN A 184 -18.20 -3.33 -9.98
N GLY A 185 -17.24 -3.25 -10.90
CA GLY A 185 -16.74 -1.98 -11.43
C GLY A 185 -15.91 -1.15 -10.42
N GLY A 186 -15.47 -1.76 -9.32
CA GLY A 186 -14.65 -1.12 -8.28
C GLY A 186 -13.22 -0.83 -8.73
N VAL A 187 -12.74 -1.50 -9.77
CA VAL A 187 -11.40 -1.33 -10.33
C VAL A 187 -11.41 -0.92 -11.80
N LEU A 188 -10.40 -0.13 -12.19
CA LEU A 188 -10.14 0.26 -13.57
C LEU A 188 -8.71 -0.16 -13.96
N SER A 189 -8.53 -0.62 -15.21
CA SER A 189 -7.20 -0.96 -15.75
C SER A 189 -6.32 0.29 -15.83
N ILE A 190 -5.05 0.17 -15.50
CA ILE A 190 -4.05 1.22 -15.66
C ILE A 190 -2.97 0.73 -16.62
N ASP A 191 -2.43 1.66 -17.39
CA ASP A 191 -1.31 1.44 -18.28
C ASP A 191 0.01 1.29 -17.51
N ARG A 192 0.91 0.40 -17.95
CA ARG A 192 2.23 0.24 -17.31
C ARG A 192 3.08 1.51 -17.37
N ALA A 193 2.93 2.35 -18.41
CA ALA A 193 3.61 3.64 -18.52
C ALA A 193 3.27 4.62 -17.38
N TYR A 194 2.20 4.37 -16.62
CA TYR A 194 1.90 5.11 -15.38
C TYR A 194 3.10 5.14 -14.41
N PHE A 195 3.82 4.02 -14.28
CA PHE A 195 4.90 3.89 -13.31
C PHE A 195 6.14 4.71 -13.68
N ASP A 196 6.27 5.13 -14.95
CA ASP A 196 7.35 5.99 -15.43
C ASP A 196 7.12 7.47 -15.12
N ILE A 197 5.91 7.87 -14.74
CA ILE A 197 5.58 9.25 -14.38
C ILE A 197 6.32 9.62 -13.09
N THR A 198 7.14 10.68 -13.12
CA THR A 198 7.95 11.06 -11.95
C THR A 198 7.28 12.10 -11.04
N GLY A 199 6.39 12.93 -11.58
CA GLY A 199 5.68 13.98 -10.85
C GLY A 199 4.44 13.49 -10.10
N GLY A 200 4.28 13.92 -8.85
CA GLY A 200 3.12 13.52 -8.03
C GLY A 200 1.79 14.08 -8.55
N ARG A 201 1.79 15.33 -9.04
CA ARG A 201 0.62 15.94 -9.68
C ARG A 201 0.31 15.32 -11.05
N GLU A 202 1.33 14.96 -11.83
CA GLU A 202 1.17 14.24 -13.10
C GLU A 202 0.52 12.87 -12.87
N ARG A 203 0.99 12.10 -11.88
CA ARG A 203 0.41 10.81 -11.49
C ARG A 203 -1.05 10.94 -11.07
N TRP A 204 -1.36 11.94 -10.26
CA TRP A 204 -2.74 12.19 -9.84
C TRP A 204 -3.62 12.54 -11.03
N LEU A 205 -3.13 13.41 -11.92
CA LEU A 205 -3.85 13.84 -13.11
C LEU A 205 -4.15 12.68 -14.07
N TYR A 206 -3.19 11.76 -14.25
CA TYR A 206 -3.39 10.52 -14.99
C TYR A 206 -4.57 9.70 -14.43
N ARG A 207 -4.65 9.54 -13.10
CA ARG A 207 -5.73 8.77 -12.45
C ARG A 207 -7.10 9.44 -12.64
N VAL A 208 -7.16 10.77 -12.54
CA VAL A 208 -8.38 11.54 -12.84
C VAL A 208 -8.79 11.35 -14.31
N ALA A 209 -7.85 11.48 -15.24
CA ALA A 209 -8.09 11.24 -16.67
C ALA A 209 -8.59 9.80 -16.91
N ARG A 210 -7.99 8.81 -16.25
CA ARG A 210 -8.39 7.41 -16.39
C ARG A 210 -9.82 7.14 -15.92
N LYS A 211 -10.23 7.78 -14.82
CA LYS A 211 -11.59 7.64 -14.28
C LYS A 211 -12.63 8.31 -15.18
N HIS A 212 -12.37 9.52 -15.66
CA HIS A 212 -13.37 10.35 -16.32
C HIS A 212 -13.30 10.29 -17.85
N ALA A 213 -12.10 10.37 -18.44
CA ALA A 213 -11.90 10.35 -19.88
C ALA A 213 -11.70 8.93 -20.44
N GLY A 214 -11.27 7.97 -19.61
CA GLY A 214 -10.92 6.62 -20.07
C GLY A 214 -12.05 5.81 -20.73
N GLY A 215 -13.32 6.17 -20.48
CA GLY A 215 -14.51 5.61 -21.12
C GLY A 215 -15.36 6.63 -21.90
N ALA A 216 -14.93 7.89 -21.98
CA ALA A 216 -15.70 8.97 -22.60
C ALA A 216 -15.50 9.06 -24.14
N GLY A 217 -14.66 8.20 -24.72
CA GLY A 217 -14.34 8.22 -26.15
C GLY A 217 -13.66 9.52 -26.59
N GLU A 218 -13.85 9.88 -27.85
CA GLU A 218 -13.23 11.07 -28.49
C GLU A 218 -13.69 12.40 -27.88
N GLY A 219 -14.86 12.45 -27.24
CA GLY A 219 -15.40 13.67 -26.62
C GLY A 219 -14.60 14.16 -25.40
N GLY A 220 -13.83 13.26 -24.77
CA GLY A 220 -13.03 13.58 -23.59
C GLY A 220 -13.85 14.04 -22.40
N PHE A 221 -13.16 14.57 -21.39
CA PHE A 221 -13.75 15.11 -20.17
C PHE A 221 -13.11 16.45 -19.84
N ALA A 222 -13.93 17.48 -19.61
CA ALA A 222 -13.44 18.81 -19.22
C ALA A 222 -13.83 19.12 -17.77
N ILE A 223 -12.87 19.67 -17.01
CA ILE A 223 -13.04 20.03 -15.61
C ILE A 223 -12.44 21.41 -15.34
N SER A 224 -13.10 22.21 -14.50
CA SER A 224 -12.59 23.53 -14.13
C SER A 224 -11.39 23.43 -13.19
N MET A 225 -10.46 24.37 -13.30
CA MET A 225 -9.25 24.38 -12.45
C MET A 225 -9.52 24.44 -10.94
N PRO A 226 -10.54 25.15 -10.40
CA PRO A 226 -10.82 25.12 -8.96
C PRO A 226 -11.27 23.74 -8.48
N VAL A 227 -12.17 23.09 -9.22
CA VAL A 227 -12.66 21.76 -8.85
C VAL A 227 -11.52 20.74 -8.94
N LEU A 228 -10.63 20.90 -9.92
CA LEU A 228 -9.40 20.11 -10.02
C LEU A 228 -8.48 20.34 -8.80
N PHE A 229 -8.32 21.59 -8.37
CA PHE A 229 -7.54 21.93 -7.18
C PHE A 229 -8.12 21.28 -5.91
N GLU A 230 -9.43 21.41 -5.68
CA GLU A 230 -10.12 20.79 -4.55
C GLU A 230 -9.97 19.26 -4.55
N LYS A 231 -10.24 18.61 -5.69
CA LYS A 231 -10.09 17.15 -5.84
C LYS A 231 -8.66 16.67 -5.65
N SER A 232 -7.66 17.52 -5.92
CA SER A 232 -6.25 17.14 -5.82
C SER A 232 -5.75 17.05 -4.37
N GLY A 233 -6.37 17.79 -3.44
CA GLY A 233 -5.86 17.93 -2.07
C GLY A 233 -4.43 18.47 -2.00
N ALA A 234 -3.97 19.16 -3.06
CA ALA A 234 -2.62 19.68 -3.17
C ALA A 234 -2.34 20.73 -2.09
N GLU A 235 -1.13 20.68 -1.51
CA GLU A 235 -0.67 21.75 -0.61
C GLU A 235 -0.29 23.00 -1.42
N GLY A 236 -0.68 24.16 -0.90
CA GLY A 236 -0.25 25.46 -1.42
C GLY A 236 -1.40 26.34 -1.94
N GLN A 237 -1.02 27.42 -2.61
CA GLN A 237 -1.97 28.38 -3.17
C GLN A 237 -2.48 27.92 -4.53
N TYR A 238 -3.77 28.15 -4.80
CA TYR A 238 -4.42 27.85 -6.07
C TYR A 238 -3.66 28.41 -7.29
N ARG A 239 -3.10 29.63 -7.20
CA ARG A 239 -2.34 30.26 -8.28
C ARG A 239 -1.13 29.42 -8.73
N ARG A 240 -0.40 28.83 -7.77
CA ARG A 240 0.75 27.96 -8.07
C ARG A 240 0.28 26.65 -8.69
N PHE A 241 -0.77 26.05 -8.15
CA PHE A 241 -1.37 24.84 -8.71
C PHE A 241 -1.81 25.06 -10.17
N LYS A 242 -2.53 26.15 -10.44
CA LYS A 242 -2.98 26.54 -11.78
C LYS A 242 -1.79 26.65 -12.75
N PHE A 243 -0.72 27.34 -12.34
CA PHE A 243 0.49 27.47 -13.17
C PHE A 243 1.16 26.11 -13.46
N GLU A 244 1.26 25.23 -12.46
CA GLU A 244 1.80 23.90 -12.66
C GLU A 244 0.92 23.05 -13.60
N MET A 245 -0.41 23.11 -13.46
CA MET A 245 -1.34 22.41 -14.34
C MET A 245 -1.28 22.91 -15.79
N LEU A 246 -1.15 24.22 -16.01
CA LEU A 246 -0.98 24.78 -17.34
C LEU A 246 0.31 24.27 -18.00
N LYS A 247 1.43 24.25 -17.26
CA LYS A 247 2.68 23.67 -17.75
C LYS A 247 2.58 22.18 -18.07
N LEU A 248 1.83 21.42 -17.28
CA LEU A 248 1.57 20.01 -17.57
C LEU A 248 0.73 19.84 -18.84
N ALA A 249 -0.26 20.71 -19.04
CA ALA A 249 -1.08 20.70 -20.24
C ALA A 249 -0.26 21.10 -21.49
N GLU A 250 0.65 22.07 -21.38
CA GLU A 250 1.60 22.45 -22.44
C GLU A 250 2.57 21.32 -22.78
N LYS A 251 3.15 20.66 -21.77
CA LYS A 251 4.05 19.52 -21.94
C LYS A 251 3.30 18.33 -22.56
N ASN A 252 2.03 18.16 -22.21
CA ASN A 252 1.12 17.15 -22.74
C ASN A 252 1.70 15.71 -22.76
N ALA A 253 2.52 15.36 -21.77
CA ALA A 253 3.28 14.09 -21.75
C ALA A 253 2.63 13.02 -20.85
N LEU A 254 1.30 13.01 -20.75
CA LEU A 254 0.59 11.96 -20.01
C LEU A 254 0.40 10.74 -20.90
N PRO A 255 0.86 9.55 -20.48
CA PRO A 255 0.64 8.31 -21.23
C PRO A 255 -0.85 8.08 -21.49
N GLY A 256 -1.23 7.82 -22.74
CA GLY A 256 -2.60 7.48 -23.13
C GLY A 256 -3.62 8.63 -23.08
N TYR A 257 -3.20 9.85 -22.70
CA TYR A 257 -4.11 10.99 -22.52
C TYR A 257 -3.54 12.29 -23.09
N ALA A 258 -4.36 12.99 -23.89
CA ALA A 258 -4.11 14.35 -24.31
C ALA A 258 -4.77 15.35 -23.36
N LEU A 259 -4.02 16.37 -22.98
CA LEU A 259 -4.44 17.51 -22.20
C LEU A 259 -4.60 18.72 -23.13
N ALA A 260 -5.72 19.41 -23.02
CA ALA A 260 -5.96 20.68 -23.70
C ALA A 260 -6.56 21.68 -22.72
N VAL A 261 -6.13 22.94 -22.78
CA VAL A 261 -6.67 24.01 -21.96
C VAL A 261 -7.77 24.72 -22.75
N GLU A 262 -8.96 24.80 -22.18
CA GLU A 262 -10.08 25.54 -22.75
C GLU A 262 -10.38 26.73 -21.86
N THR A 263 -10.42 27.93 -22.43
CA THR A 263 -10.86 29.11 -21.69
C THR A 263 -12.37 29.20 -21.73
N ALA A 264 -13.04 29.11 -20.57
CA ALA A 264 -14.47 29.31 -20.50
C ALA A 264 -14.81 30.78 -20.86
N GLN A 265 -15.74 30.96 -21.81
CA GLN A 265 -16.14 32.28 -22.32
C GLN A 265 -16.83 33.18 -21.28
N ARG A 266 -17.27 32.64 -20.14
CA ARG A 266 -18.16 33.35 -19.19
C ARG A 266 -17.52 33.79 -17.87
N ASP A 267 -16.53 33.05 -17.36
CA ASP A 267 -15.91 33.32 -16.04
C ASP A 267 -14.37 33.48 -16.08
N GLY A 268 -13.73 33.38 -17.26
CA GLY A 268 -12.28 33.58 -17.44
C GLY A 268 -11.40 32.51 -16.78
N GLU A 269 -11.98 31.53 -16.10
CA GLU A 269 -11.24 30.41 -15.55
C GLU A 269 -11.00 29.31 -16.60
N PRO A 270 -9.75 28.84 -16.73
CA PRO A 270 -9.46 27.75 -17.66
C PRO A 270 -10.04 26.43 -17.15
N MET A 271 -10.52 25.65 -18.09
CA MET A 271 -10.87 24.25 -17.95
C MET A 271 -9.75 23.40 -18.55
N LEU A 272 -9.54 22.23 -17.97
CA LEU A 272 -8.63 21.23 -18.49
C LEU A 272 -9.46 20.12 -19.13
N ARG A 273 -9.37 19.98 -20.45
CA ARG A 273 -9.90 18.85 -21.20
C ARG A 273 -8.88 17.72 -21.23
N MET A 274 -9.35 16.53 -20.93
CA MET A 274 -8.61 15.28 -20.99
C MET A 274 -9.27 14.39 -22.03
N THR A 275 -8.54 13.99 -23.07
CA THR A 275 -9.03 13.09 -24.12
C THR A 275 -8.15 11.86 -24.16
N ARG A 276 -8.76 10.68 -24.28
CA ARG A 276 -8.00 9.44 -24.44
C ARG A 276 -7.37 9.40 -25.83
N VAL A 277 -6.07 9.11 -25.89
CA VAL A 277 -5.32 8.91 -27.14
C VAL A 277 -4.51 7.63 -26.97
N ASP A 278 -4.97 6.56 -27.58
CA ASP A 278 -4.32 5.25 -27.50
C ASP A 278 -2.91 5.29 -28.11
N GLY A 279 -1.96 4.53 -27.56
CA GLY A 279 -0.57 4.48 -28.06
C GLY A 279 0.33 5.69 -27.70
N LYS A 280 -0.20 6.70 -27.01
CA LYS A 280 0.53 7.95 -26.71
C LYS A 280 1.51 7.80 -25.54
N ASP A 281 2.73 8.33 -25.70
CA ASP A 281 3.77 8.42 -24.66
C ASP A 281 4.07 7.10 -23.94
N GLY A 282 4.15 6.01 -24.71
CA GLY A 282 4.45 4.67 -24.18
C GLY A 282 3.23 3.91 -23.65
N ALA A 283 2.03 4.48 -23.72
CA ALA A 283 0.80 3.76 -23.41
C ALA A 283 0.50 2.68 -24.47
N GLU A 284 -0.19 1.64 -24.04
CA GLU A 284 -0.67 0.54 -24.88
C GLU A 284 -1.68 1.05 -25.91
N GLU A 285 -1.73 0.40 -27.08
CA GLU A 285 -2.66 0.72 -28.18
C GLU A 285 -4.13 0.48 -27.81
N SER A 286 -4.39 -0.27 -26.73
CA SER A 286 -5.70 -0.29 -26.11
C SER A 286 -5.58 -0.81 -24.67
N LEU A 287 -6.12 -0.07 -23.70
CA LEU A 287 -6.34 -0.63 -22.37
C LEU A 287 -7.22 -1.89 -22.48
N PRO A 288 -6.87 -3.00 -21.79
CA PRO A 288 -7.65 -4.21 -21.82
C PRO A 288 -9.10 -3.89 -21.42
N LYS A 289 -10.04 -4.19 -22.33
CA LYS A 289 -11.47 -4.00 -22.09
C LYS A 289 -11.85 -4.85 -20.88
N VAL A 290 -12.61 -4.27 -19.96
CA VAL A 290 -13.31 -5.06 -18.94
C VAL A 290 -14.25 -5.97 -19.73
N VAL A 291 -13.92 -7.25 -19.87
CA VAL A 291 -14.83 -8.25 -20.41
C VAL A 291 -15.95 -8.36 -19.38
N GLN A 292 -17.01 -7.58 -19.57
CA GLN A 292 -18.28 -7.86 -18.94
C GLN A 292 -18.73 -9.20 -19.52
N ALA A 293 -18.82 -10.21 -18.67
CA ALA A 293 -19.46 -11.46 -19.04
C ALA A 293 -20.95 -11.18 -19.25
N VAL A 294 -21.31 -10.69 -20.44
CA VAL A 294 -22.70 -10.58 -20.89
C VAL A 294 -23.09 -11.96 -21.39
N LYS A 295 -23.77 -12.74 -20.55
CA LYS A 295 -24.62 -13.83 -21.04
C LYS A 295 -25.85 -13.20 -21.69
N THR A 296 -25.76 -12.85 -22.97
CA THR A 296 -26.92 -12.66 -23.83
C THR A 296 -27.30 -14.03 -24.37
N ALA A 297 -28.20 -14.72 -23.67
CA ALA A 297 -28.94 -15.82 -24.27
C ALA A 297 -29.93 -15.18 -25.26
N LYS A 298 -29.65 -15.33 -26.56
CA LYS A 298 -30.62 -15.10 -27.62
C LYS A 298 -31.61 -16.26 -27.65
N GLU A 299 -32.89 -15.93 -27.59
CA GLU A 299 -34.01 -16.79 -27.94
C GLU A 299 -34.15 -16.97 -29.47
N GLY A 300 -34.79 -18.08 -29.85
CA GLY A 300 -35.28 -18.45 -31.18
C GLY A 300 -34.42 -19.53 -31.84
N GLU A 301 -34.87 -20.71 -32.27
CA GLU A 301 -36.17 -21.38 -32.50
C GLU A 301 -35.83 -22.89 -32.51
N GLY A 302 -36.65 -23.92 -32.31
CA GLY A 302 -38.08 -24.18 -32.15
C GLY A 302 -38.23 -25.72 -32.14
N GLY A 303 -39.28 -26.25 -31.51
CA GLY A 303 -39.55 -27.70 -31.50
C GLY A 303 -40.50 -28.11 -30.38
N GLU A 304 -41.78 -28.14 -30.71
CA GLU A 304 -42.97 -28.44 -29.89
C GLU A 304 -42.90 -29.81 -29.19
N ASP A 305 -43.47 -29.92 -27.98
CA ASP A 305 -44.71 -30.70 -27.82
C ASP A 305 -45.51 -30.30 -26.56
N LYS A 306 -46.79 -30.62 -26.64
CA LYS A 306 -47.97 -30.06 -25.96
C LYS A 306 -48.11 -30.48 -24.50
N THR A 307 -48.68 -29.59 -23.67
CA THR A 307 -50.04 -29.68 -23.10
C THR A 307 -50.19 -28.75 -21.89
N ALA A 308 -51.31 -28.03 -21.86
CA ALA A 308 -51.80 -27.24 -20.72
C ALA A 308 -53.19 -27.80 -20.32
N PRO A 309 -53.88 -27.23 -19.32
CA PRO A 309 -53.48 -26.77 -17.99
C PRO A 309 -54.29 -27.57 -16.93
N VAL A 310 -54.13 -27.36 -15.61
CA VAL A 310 -55.17 -26.92 -14.63
C VAL A 310 -54.61 -26.96 -13.19
N SER A 311 -54.85 -25.90 -12.42
CA SER A 311 -54.92 -25.85 -10.94
C SER A 311 -56.38 -26.12 -10.50
N PRO A 312 -56.78 -26.14 -9.21
CA PRO A 312 -56.07 -26.47 -7.95
C PRO A 312 -56.90 -27.39 -6.99
N GLY A 313 -56.24 -28.03 -6.02
CA GLY A 313 -56.83 -28.19 -4.67
C GLY A 313 -56.94 -29.59 -4.02
N LYS A 314 -56.52 -29.59 -2.74
CA LYS A 314 -57.04 -30.31 -1.54
C LYS A 314 -56.48 -31.70 -1.12
N ARG A 315 -56.03 -31.67 0.16
CA ARG A 315 -55.97 -32.69 1.24
C ARG A 315 -54.74 -33.64 1.24
N ALA A 316 -54.14 -34.00 2.38
CA ALA A 316 -54.30 -33.61 3.79
C ALA A 316 -53.12 -34.11 4.67
N ALA A 317 -52.83 -33.33 5.72
CA ALA A 317 -52.50 -33.65 7.12
C ALA A 317 -51.42 -34.68 7.53
N GLY A 318 -50.46 -34.21 8.34
CA GLY A 318 -49.59 -35.03 9.18
C GLY A 318 -48.64 -34.26 10.13
N LYS A 319 -49.21 -33.60 11.14
CA LYS A 319 -48.70 -33.28 12.50
C LYS A 319 -47.26 -32.75 12.73
N TYR A 320 -47.16 -31.52 13.25
CA TYR A 320 -46.13 -31.08 14.20
C TYR A 320 -46.79 -30.37 15.38
N SER A 321 -46.37 -30.69 16.61
CA SER A 321 -46.85 -30.11 17.87
C SER A 321 -45.98 -28.93 18.31
N GLU A 322 -46.63 -27.87 18.77
CA GLU A 322 -46.06 -26.71 19.46
C GLU A 322 -45.42 -27.06 20.82
N ALA A 323 -44.39 -26.31 21.23
CA ALA A 323 -44.40 -25.62 22.55
C ALA A 323 -43.21 -24.64 22.74
N LYS A 324 -43.61 -23.37 22.95
CA LYS A 324 -43.15 -22.37 23.95
C LYS A 324 -41.71 -21.82 23.98
N HIS A 325 -41.69 -20.50 23.83
CA HIS A 325 -40.64 -19.55 24.21
C HIS A 325 -40.27 -19.57 25.70
N ILE A 326 -38.97 -19.50 25.98
CA ILE A 326 -38.38 -19.11 27.27
C ILE A 326 -37.24 -18.12 26.97
N ALA A 327 -37.24 -16.97 27.64
CA ALA A 327 -36.18 -15.96 27.60
C ALA A 327 -35.01 -16.35 28.53
N PRO A 328 -33.73 -16.04 28.20
CA PRO A 328 -32.63 -16.27 29.13
C PRO A 328 -32.28 -15.02 29.97
N GLU A 329 -32.13 -15.24 31.27
CA GLU A 329 -31.51 -14.35 32.28
C GLU A 329 -29.97 -14.50 32.30
N PRO A 330 -29.21 -13.59 32.96
CA PRO A 330 -27.78 -13.37 32.71
C PRO A 330 -26.85 -14.33 33.46
N ALA A 331 -25.75 -14.71 32.80
CA ALA A 331 -24.68 -15.56 33.35
C ALA A 331 -23.68 -14.76 34.23
N LYS A 332 -23.21 -15.41 35.30
CA LYS A 332 -22.21 -14.92 36.28
C LYS A 332 -20.77 -15.00 35.71
N PRO A 333 -19.82 -14.15 36.19
CA PRO A 333 -18.47 -14.06 35.65
C PRO A 333 -17.49 -15.12 36.19
N GLU A 334 -16.59 -15.59 35.32
CA GLU A 334 -15.44 -16.45 35.61
C GLU A 334 -14.23 -15.67 36.19
N PRO A 335 -13.26 -16.32 36.87
CA PRO A 335 -12.30 -15.64 37.73
C PRO A 335 -11.18 -14.94 36.95
N VAL A 336 -10.81 -13.76 37.44
CA VAL A 336 -9.81 -12.85 36.88
C VAL A 336 -8.40 -13.35 37.20
N ALA A 337 -7.57 -13.57 36.17
CA ALA A 337 -6.15 -13.86 36.31
C ALA A 337 -5.39 -12.71 36.98
N ASP A 338 -4.47 -13.07 37.88
CA ASP A 338 -3.76 -12.15 38.77
C ASP A 338 -2.94 -11.09 37.99
N GLN A 339 -3.27 -9.82 38.18
CA GLN A 339 -2.67 -8.68 37.45
C GLN A 339 -1.15 -8.56 37.69
N ALA A 340 -0.65 -9.13 38.80
CA ALA A 340 0.78 -9.19 39.11
C ALA A 340 1.54 -10.12 38.16
N GLU A 341 0.91 -11.22 37.70
CA GLU A 341 1.52 -12.21 36.82
C GLU A 341 1.59 -11.71 35.37
N VAL A 342 0.52 -11.04 34.91
CA VAL A 342 0.45 -10.39 33.60
C VAL A 342 1.50 -9.26 33.48
N SER A 343 1.67 -8.46 34.54
CA SER A 343 2.68 -7.40 34.59
C SER A 343 4.12 -7.96 34.57
N LYS A 344 4.35 -9.12 35.18
CA LYS A 344 5.66 -9.79 35.19
C LYS A 344 5.99 -10.38 33.81
N LEU A 345 5.00 -10.98 33.14
CA LEU A 345 5.13 -11.47 31.76
C LEU A 345 5.35 -10.33 30.76
N LEU A 346 4.67 -9.19 30.92
CA LEU A 346 4.88 -8.00 30.11
C LEU A 346 6.30 -7.41 30.30
N ARG A 347 6.81 -7.33 31.54
CA ARG A 347 8.18 -6.85 31.78
C ARG A 347 9.23 -7.79 31.20
N LEU A 348 9.02 -9.11 31.26
CA LEU A 348 9.91 -10.11 30.66
C LEU A 348 9.88 -10.04 29.12
N ALA A 349 8.70 -9.84 28.52
CA ALA A 349 8.55 -9.67 27.09
C ALA A 349 9.20 -8.36 26.59
N VAL A 350 9.03 -7.26 27.32
CA VAL A 350 9.64 -5.95 27.02
C VAL A 350 11.16 -5.98 27.18
N ALA A 351 11.67 -6.66 28.22
CA ALA A 351 13.12 -6.88 28.37
C ALA A 351 13.70 -7.71 27.22
N GLY A 352 13.00 -8.77 26.78
CA GLY A 352 13.41 -9.60 25.64
C GLY A 352 13.31 -8.89 24.28
N LEU A 353 12.40 -7.94 24.12
CA LEU A 353 12.28 -7.08 22.93
C LEU A 353 13.39 -6.02 22.88
N SER A 354 13.75 -5.44 24.03
CA SER A 354 14.87 -4.49 24.14
C SER A 354 16.22 -5.16 23.83
N ASP A 355 16.44 -6.41 24.28
CA ASP A 355 17.66 -7.18 23.99
C ASP A 355 17.75 -7.63 22.51
N LYS A 356 16.59 -7.82 21.83
CA LYS A 356 16.55 -8.06 20.38
C LYS A 356 16.82 -6.79 19.57
N ALA A 357 16.37 -5.63 20.04
CA ALA A 357 16.54 -4.35 19.36
C ALA A 357 17.95 -3.75 19.51
N THR A 358 18.69 -4.12 20.57
CA THR A 358 20.06 -3.64 20.85
C THR A 358 21.15 -4.66 20.51
N ARG A 359 20.79 -5.74 19.82
CA ARG A 359 21.72 -6.79 19.38
C ARG A 359 22.62 -6.22 18.28
N GLY A 360 23.93 -6.13 18.55
CA GLY A 360 24.91 -5.56 17.61
C GLY A 360 25.04 -4.04 17.62
N PHE A 361 24.41 -3.32 18.57
CA PHE A 361 24.59 -1.86 18.69
C PHE A 361 24.90 -1.47 20.13
N MET A 362 25.90 -0.63 20.36
CA MET A 362 26.19 -0.06 21.69
C MET A 362 25.16 1.01 22.04
N THR A 363 24.53 0.89 23.22
CA THR A 363 23.68 1.97 23.74
C THR A 363 24.52 3.12 24.27
N ASP A 364 23.98 4.35 24.22
CA ASP A 364 24.66 5.55 24.74
C ASP A 364 25.04 5.39 26.22
N GLU A 365 24.17 4.76 27.02
CA GLU A 365 24.45 4.44 28.43
C GLU A 365 25.67 3.50 28.61
N THR A 366 25.85 2.54 27.69
CA THR A 366 26.99 1.61 27.72
C THR A 366 28.28 2.32 27.31
N ILE A 367 28.20 3.23 26.34
CA ILE A 367 29.32 4.07 25.90
C ILE A 367 29.81 4.95 27.05
N GLU A 368 28.91 5.65 27.73
CA GLU A 368 29.24 6.49 28.87
C GLU A 368 29.87 5.68 30.01
N HIS A 369 29.28 4.52 30.36
CA HIS A 369 29.81 3.64 31.39
C HIS A 369 31.23 3.13 31.10
N LEU A 370 31.51 2.77 29.84
CA LEU A 370 32.82 2.29 29.43
C LEU A 370 33.86 3.42 29.32
N ARG A 371 33.46 4.63 28.93
CA ARG A 371 34.34 5.80 28.97
C ARG A 371 34.74 6.18 30.38
N GLU A 372 33.83 6.05 31.34
CA GLU A 372 34.12 6.31 32.76
C GLU A 372 35.06 5.24 33.36
N LYS A 373 34.80 3.95 33.09
CA LYS A 373 35.54 2.85 33.74
C LYS A 373 36.79 2.36 33.00
N CYS A 374 36.86 2.57 31.70
CA CYS A 374 37.94 2.10 30.83
C CYS A 374 38.36 3.22 29.85
N PRO A 375 38.91 4.34 30.34
CA PRO A 375 39.26 5.48 29.50
C PRO A 375 40.40 5.16 28.53
N GLY A 376 40.45 5.87 27.40
CA GLY A 376 41.55 5.81 26.43
C GLY A 376 41.39 4.80 25.29
N TRP A 377 40.34 3.98 25.30
CA TRP A 377 40.07 3.02 24.22
C TRP A 377 39.10 3.59 23.17
N ASP A 378 39.34 3.26 21.89
CA ASP A 378 38.33 3.41 20.84
C ASP A 378 37.27 2.32 21.00
N LEU A 379 36.15 2.69 21.62
CA LEU A 379 35.07 1.76 21.92
C LEU A 379 34.39 1.19 20.67
N TYR A 380 34.41 1.91 19.54
CA TYR A 380 33.85 1.41 18.29
C TYR A 380 34.77 0.38 17.64
N ALA A 381 36.08 0.58 17.73
CA ALA A 381 37.06 -0.42 17.29
C ALA A 381 36.98 -1.70 18.14
N LEU A 382 36.90 -1.56 19.47
CA LEU A 382 36.71 -2.69 20.38
C LEU A 382 35.37 -3.42 20.17
N HIS A 383 34.33 -2.70 19.75
CA HIS A 383 33.04 -3.30 19.39
C HIS A 383 33.17 -4.18 18.16
N ALA A 384 33.84 -3.69 17.11
CA ALA A 384 34.08 -4.47 15.89
C ALA A 384 34.92 -5.73 16.15
N ASP A 385 35.91 -5.65 17.06
CA ASP A 385 36.72 -6.80 17.45
C ASP A 385 35.93 -7.80 18.32
N PHE A 386 35.04 -7.31 19.17
CA PHE A 386 34.13 -8.15 19.94
C PHE A 386 33.12 -8.88 19.02
N GLU A 387 32.54 -8.19 18.04
CA GLU A 387 31.66 -8.78 17.03
C GLU A 387 32.37 -9.92 16.28
N ARG A 388 33.57 -9.67 15.77
CA ARG A 388 34.38 -10.71 15.11
C ARG A 388 34.68 -11.90 16.02
N TRP A 389 34.90 -11.65 17.31
CA TRP A 389 35.17 -12.71 18.30
C TRP A 389 33.94 -13.57 18.62
N VAL A 390 32.74 -12.98 18.59
CA VAL A 390 31.46 -13.68 18.76
C VAL A 390 31.07 -14.43 17.49
N ASP A 391 31.25 -13.82 16.32
CA ASP A 391 30.90 -14.40 15.02
C ASP A 391 31.77 -15.60 14.62
N ALA A 392 32.96 -15.71 15.21
CA ALA A 392 33.86 -16.84 14.99
C ALA A 392 33.31 -18.18 15.54
N ASP A 393 32.33 -18.16 16.45
CA ASP A 393 31.79 -19.37 17.07
C ASP A 393 30.37 -19.14 17.59
N ALA A 394 29.39 -19.82 16.96
CA ALA A 394 27.98 -19.69 17.28
C ALA A 394 27.63 -20.06 18.74
N ALA A 395 28.49 -20.81 19.44
CA ALA A 395 28.30 -21.10 20.87
C ALA A 395 28.61 -19.89 21.78
N ARG A 396 29.21 -18.81 21.24
CA ARG A 396 29.61 -17.60 21.99
C ARG A 396 28.58 -16.48 21.96
N LEU A 397 27.46 -16.69 21.27
CA LEU A 397 26.35 -15.74 21.21
C LEU A 397 25.80 -15.48 22.62
N PRO A 398 26.02 -14.28 23.20
CA PRO A 398 25.58 -14.00 24.55
C PRO A 398 24.08 -13.78 24.62
N ALA A 399 23.46 -14.21 25.72
CA ALA A 399 22.04 -13.98 25.98
C ALA A 399 21.70 -12.48 26.19
N ASN A 400 22.66 -11.69 26.67
CA ASN A 400 22.56 -10.23 26.80
C ASN A 400 23.82 -9.58 26.21
N TRP A 401 23.64 -8.85 25.10
CA TRP A 401 24.75 -8.36 24.28
C TRP A 401 25.60 -7.31 25.01
N GLN A 402 24.93 -6.30 25.60
CA GLN A 402 25.60 -5.19 26.30
C GLN A 402 26.44 -5.67 27.49
N LYS A 403 25.88 -6.57 28.31
CA LYS A 403 26.59 -7.08 29.49
C LYS A 403 27.82 -7.92 29.10
N ALA A 404 27.71 -8.70 28.03
CA ALA A 404 28.82 -9.50 27.51
C ALA A 404 29.93 -8.59 26.95
N PHE A 405 29.57 -7.55 26.19
CA PHE A 405 30.51 -6.58 25.66
C PHE A 405 31.22 -5.80 26.78
N ILE A 406 30.49 -5.30 27.78
CA ILE A 406 31.10 -4.60 28.94
C ILE A 406 32.10 -5.51 29.66
N GLY A 407 31.76 -6.79 29.87
CA GLY A 407 32.68 -7.75 30.50
C GLY A 407 33.88 -8.10 29.63
N TRP A 408 33.73 -8.10 28.31
CA TRP A 408 34.82 -8.30 27.36
C TRP A 408 35.79 -7.11 27.35
N VAL A 409 35.27 -5.87 27.26
CA VAL A 409 36.07 -4.64 27.28
C VAL A 409 36.84 -4.48 28.60
N LYS A 410 36.25 -4.84 29.75
CA LYS A 410 36.96 -4.83 31.04
C LYS A 410 38.17 -5.77 31.05
N ARG A 411 38.01 -6.98 30.52
CA ARG A 411 39.12 -7.95 30.39
C ARG A 411 40.17 -7.49 29.39
N HIS A 412 39.74 -6.89 28.29
CA HIS A 412 40.64 -6.28 27.31
C HIS A 412 41.45 -5.13 27.94
N HIS A 413 40.79 -4.25 28.67
CA HIS A 413 41.42 -3.15 29.39
C HIS A 413 42.41 -3.67 30.45
N GLU A 414 42.05 -4.65 31.27
CA GLU A 414 42.97 -5.22 32.27
C GLU A 414 44.24 -5.81 31.65
N LYS A 415 44.11 -6.43 30.48
CA LYS A 415 45.20 -7.10 29.76
C LYS A 415 46.08 -6.14 28.95
N HIS A 416 45.48 -5.12 28.35
CA HIS A 416 46.15 -4.22 27.39
C HIS A 416 46.30 -2.79 27.90
N LYS A 417 45.92 -2.48 29.16
CA LYS A 417 46.10 -1.12 29.74
C LYS A 417 47.54 -0.62 29.70
N HIS A 418 48.53 -1.50 29.63
CA HIS A 418 49.95 -1.15 29.53
C HIS A 418 50.34 -0.62 28.14
N GLU A 419 49.50 -0.84 27.13
CA GLU A 419 49.68 -0.40 25.75
C GLU A 419 49.08 1.00 25.51
N LEU A 420 48.19 1.44 26.39
CA LEU A 420 47.72 2.82 26.44
C LEU A 420 48.85 3.71 26.97
N ARG A 421 49.70 4.21 26.06
CA ARG A 421 50.61 5.32 26.37
C ARG A 421 49.78 6.55 26.72
N GLY A 422 50.16 7.22 27.81
CA GLY A 422 49.55 8.48 28.27
C GLY A 422 49.57 9.60 27.24
#